data_AF-A0A661ZCK4-F1
#
_entry.id   AF-A0A661ZCK4-F1
#
_cell.length_a   1.000
_cell.length_b   1.000
_cell.length_c   1.000
_cell.angle_alpha   90.00
_cell.angle_beta   90.00
_cell.angle_gamma   90.00
#
_symmetry.space_group_name_H-M   'P 1'
#
loop_
_entity.id
_entity.type
_entity.pdbx_description
1 polymer ?
#
loop_
_entity_poly.entity_id
_entity_poly.type
_entity_poly.pdbx_seq_one_letter_code
_entity_poly.pdbx_strand_id
1 'polypeptide(L)'
;MLEIYPLEQMRVELKYNRFRIPDPEGALIHGNLWLPQGEKLLGDEIDLFAKYDHGDNWQFVTALGYFFMKKGRTPESEYPGNAFLISLQVLYRFKLTLS
;
A
#
# COMPACT_ATOMS: atom_id res chain seq x y z
N MET A 1 -8.81 -9.48 -3.36
CA MET A 1 -8.22 -8.59 -4.39
C MET A 1 -9.21 -8.47 -5.52
N LEU A 2 -9.46 -7.25 -5.98
CA LEU A 2 -10.27 -6.95 -7.15
C LEU A 2 -9.35 -6.33 -8.21
N GLU A 3 -9.52 -6.74 -9.45
CA GLU A 3 -8.78 -6.21 -10.58
C GLU A 3 -9.76 -5.91 -11.72
N ILE A 4 -9.66 -4.70 -12.30
CA ILE A 4 -10.53 -4.25 -13.37
C ILE A 4 -9.73 -3.53 -14.45
N TYR A 5 -10.30 -3.52 -15.66
CA TYR A 5 -9.74 -2.91 -16.85
C TYR A 5 -10.76 -1.94 -17.45
N PRO A 6 -10.89 -0.71 -16.91
CA PRO A 6 -11.91 0.23 -17.36
C PRO A 6 -11.72 0.67 -18.82
N LEU A 7 -10.48 0.62 -19.28
CA LEU A 7 -10.04 0.85 -20.67
C LEU A 7 -9.02 -0.24 -21.02
N GLU A 8 -8.84 -0.54 -22.29
CA GLU A 8 -7.86 -1.54 -22.76
C GLU A 8 -6.43 -1.22 -22.30
N GLN A 9 -6.10 0.06 -22.16
CA GLN A 9 -4.77 0.54 -21.77
C GLN A 9 -4.66 0.84 -20.26
N MET A 10 -5.71 0.53 -19.49
CA MET A 10 -5.79 0.84 -18.06
C MET A 10 -5.99 -0.43 -17.23
N ARG A 11 -5.22 -0.54 -16.16
CA ARG A 11 -5.34 -1.62 -15.17
C ARG A 11 -5.48 -0.99 -13.79
N VAL A 12 -6.51 -1.40 -13.06
CA VAL A 12 -6.75 -0.94 -11.68
C VAL A 12 -6.87 -2.16 -10.78
N GLU A 13 -6.08 -2.20 -9.71
CA GLU A 13 -6.15 -3.22 -8.66
C GLU A 13 -6.56 -2.58 -7.33
N LEU A 14 -7.51 -3.20 -6.63
CA LEU A 14 -7.89 -2.88 -5.27
C LEU A 14 -7.61 -4.08 -4.36
N LYS A 15 -6.82 -3.88 -3.31
CA LYS A 15 -6.50 -4.90 -2.30
C LYS A 15 -7.00 -4.46 -0.94
N TYR A 16 -7.46 -5.46 -0.19
CA TYR A 16 -7.75 -5.32 1.23
C TYR A 16 -6.90 -6.36 1.95
N ASN A 17 -6.07 -5.91 2.86
CA ASN A 17 -5.15 -6.75 3.62
C ASN A 17 -5.48 -6.65 5.11
N ARG A 18 -5.45 -7.77 5.81
CA ARG A 18 -5.59 -7.82 7.27
C ARG A 18 -4.30 -8.36 7.87
N PHE A 19 -3.68 -7.56 8.73
CA PHE A 19 -2.37 -7.85 9.31
C PHE A 19 -2.54 -8.45 10.71
N ARG A 20 -2.20 -9.72 10.84
CA ARG A 20 -2.19 -10.45 12.11
C ARG A 20 -0.79 -10.88 12.46
N ILE A 21 -0.34 -10.55 13.67
CA ILE A 21 0.96 -10.99 14.20
C ILE A 21 0.73 -12.31 14.95
N PRO A 22 1.31 -13.44 14.51
CA PRO A 22 1.06 -14.75 15.12
C PRO A 22 1.48 -14.81 16.59
N ASP A 23 2.64 -14.23 16.89
CA ASP A 23 3.28 -14.20 18.21
C ASP A 23 3.78 -12.78 18.53
N PRO A 24 2.92 -11.90 19.07
CA PRO A 24 3.24 -10.49 19.30
C PRO A 24 3.89 -10.21 20.67
N GLU A 25 3.98 -11.20 21.55
CA GLU A 25 4.38 -10.99 22.94
C GLU A 25 5.84 -10.52 23.04
N GLY A 26 6.04 -9.32 23.59
CA GLY A 26 7.37 -8.72 23.71
C GLY A 26 8.00 -8.27 22.39
N ALA A 27 7.30 -8.40 21.26
CA ALA A 27 7.81 -8.03 19.95
C ALA A 27 7.61 -6.53 19.66
N LEU A 28 8.67 -5.88 19.17
CA LEU A 28 8.58 -4.54 18.57
C LEU A 28 8.44 -4.66 17.06
N ILE A 29 7.32 -4.17 16.55
CA ILE A 29 7.00 -4.01 15.14
C ILE A 29 7.63 -2.69 14.69
N HIS A 30 8.48 -2.72 13.67
CA HIS A 30 9.25 -1.55 13.20
C HIS A 30 10.05 -0.81 14.30
N GLY A 31 10.38 -1.51 15.39
CA GLY A 31 11.25 -0.98 16.46
C GLY A 31 10.60 -0.03 17.47
N ASN A 32 9.35 0.39 17.28
CA ASN A 32 8.69 1.35 18.16
C ASN A 32 7.19 1.08 18.39
N LEU A 33 6.63 0.05 17.77
CA LEU A 33 5.22 -0.30 17.89
C LEU A 33 5.08 -1.68 18.53
N TRP A 34 4.13 -1.86 19.45
CA TRP A 34 3.80 -3.19 19.98
C TRP A 34 2.29 -3.39 20.04
N LEU A 35 1.88 -4.65 20.16
CA LEU A 35 0.50 -5.01 20.45
C LEU A 35 0.32 -5.30 21.95
N PRO A 36 -0.79 -4.86 22.56
CA PRO A 36 -1.15 -5.25 23.93
C PRO A 36 -1.19 -6.78 24.08
N GLN A 37 -1.01 -7.25 25.31
CA GLN A 37 -1.06 -8.67 25.61
C GLN A 37 -2.38 -9.29 25.14
N GLY A 38 -2.30 -10.46 24.49
CA GLY A 38 -3.45 -11.17 23.92
C GLY A 38 -3.95 -10.62 22.58
N GLU A 39 -3.55 -9.42 22.17
CA GLU A 39 -3.94 -8.84 20.89
C GLU A 39 -3.03 -9.33 19.76
N LYS A 40 -3.64 -9.83 18.69
CA LYS A 40 -2.91 -10.30 17.49
C LYS A 40 -3.17 -9.47 16.25
N LEU A 41 -4.20 -8.62 16.27
CA LEU A 41 -4.61 -7.82 15.12
C LEU A 41 -3.86 -6.49 15.12
N LEU A 42 -2.97 -6.30 14.15
CA LEU A 42 -2.25 -5.04 13.97
C LEU A 42 -3.15 -3.98 13.33
N GLY A 43 -3.73 -4.33 12.18
CA GLY A 43 -4.50 -3.40 11.38
C GLY A 43 -5.07 -4.03 10.12
N ASP A 44 -5.79 -3.19 9.40
CA ASP A 44 -6.28 -3.48 8.06
C ASP A 44 -5.73 -2.42 7.09
N GLU A 45 -5.52 -2.76 5.84
CA GLU A 45 -5.05 -1.85 4.80
C GLU A 45 -5.92 -1.96 3.55
N ILE A 46 -6.16 -0.81 2.91
CA ILE A 46 -6.74 -0.73 1.58
C ILE A 46 -5.70 -0.14 0.64
N ASP A 47 -5.38 -0.87 -0.43
CA ASP A 47 -4.45 -0.44 -1.46
C ASP A 47 -5.15 -0.29 -2.81
N LEU A 48 -4.91 0.83 -3.48
CA LEU A 48 -5.30 1.07 -4.86
C LEU A 48 -4.04 1.20 -5.72
N PHE A 49 -3.90 0.33 -6.70
CA PHE A 49 -2.89 0.46 -7.75
C PHE A 49 -3.58 0.77 -9.06
N ALA A 50 -3.09 1.75 -9.81
CA ALA A 50 -3.57 2.03 -11.15
C ALA A 50 -2.40 2.25 -12.11
N LYS A 51 -2.51 1.65 -13.30
CA LYS A 51 -1.58 1.82 -14.41
C LYS A 51 -2.38 2.28 -15.63
N TYR A 52 -1.83 3.24 -16.36
CA TYR A 52 -2.37 3.72 -17.62
C TYR A 52 -1.24 3.90 -18.64
N ASP A 53 -1.33 3.18 -19.77
CA ASP A 53 -0.44 3.38 -20.92
C ASP A 53 -1.11 4.38 -21.90
N HIS A 54 -0.41 5.44 -22.27
CA HIS A 54 -0.92 6.46 -23.19
C HIS A 54 -0.06 6.54 -24.46
N GLY A 55 -0.65 6.11 -25.58
CA GLY A 55 0.08 5.92 -26.82
C GLY A 55 1.23 4.92 -26.66
N ASP A 56 2.25 5.04 -27.51
CA ASP A 56 3.38 4.10 -27.51
C ASP A 56 4.44 4.39 -26.44
N ASN A 57 4.46 5.63 -25.95
CA ASN A 57 5.64 6.17 -25.27
C ASN A 57 5.40 6.46 -23.79
N TRP A 58 4.15 6.73 -23.36
CA TRP A 58 3.87 7.14 -21.98
C TRP A 58 3.26 6.03 -21.16
N GLN A 59 3.70 5.94 -19.91
CA GLN A 59 3.08 5.10 -18.89
C GLN A 59 2.99 5.87 -17.57
N PHE A 60 1.83 5.82 -16.95
CA PHE A 60 1.53 6.41 -15.66
C PHE A 60 1.18 5.29 -14.70
N VAL A 61 1.83 5.27 -13.54
CA VAL A 61 1.56 4.30 -12.47
C VAL A 61 1.34 5.06 -11.18
N THR A 62 0.26 4.75 -10.47
CA THR A 62 0.01 5.27 -9.12
C THR A 62 -0.30 4.14 -8.16
N ALA A 63 0.13 4.31 -6.91
CA ALA A 63 -0.24 3.45 -5.80
C ALA A 63 -0.68 4.33 -4.64
N LEU A 64 -1.83 4.02 -4.06
CA LEU A 64 -2.36 4.62 -2.84
C LEU A 64 -2.53 3.49 -1.82
N GLY A 65 -2.16 3.74 -0.57
CA GLY A 65 -2.37 2.83 0.55
C GLY A 65 -2.93 3.58 1.74
N TYR A 66 -3.86 2.98 2.47
CA TYR A 66 -4.33 3.51 3.75
C TYR A 66 -4.41 2.38 4.78
N PHE A 67 -3.60 2.52 5.82
CA PHE A 67 -3.49 1.56 6.91
C PHE A 67 -4.26 2.04 8.14
N PHE A 68 -5.28 1.27 8.51
CA PHE A 68 -6.08 1.44 9.70
C PHE A 68 -5.46 0.69 10.88
N MET A 69 -4.73 1.40 11.74
CA MET A 69 -4.22 0.85 12.98
C MET A 69 -5.38 0.50 13.91
N LYS A 70 -5.34 -0.69 14.53
CA LYS A 70 -6.42 -1.11 15.45
C LYS A 70 -6.02 -0.99 16.91
N LYS A 71 -4.99 -1.72 17.32
CA LYS A 71 -4.63 -1.89 18.73
C LYS A 71 -3.16 -1.64 19.03
N GLY A 72 -2.36 -1.29 18.01
CA GLY A 72 -0.94 -0.99 18.19
C GLY A 72 -0.73 0.20 19.12
N ARG A 73 0.36 0.18 19.88
CA ARG A 73 0.79 1.23 20.82
C ARG A 73 2.25 1.57 20.59
N THR A 74 2.64 2.80 20.89
CA THR A 74 4.04 3.26 20.88
C THR A 74 4.42 3.79 22.26
N PRO A 75 5.71 4.03 22.56
CA PRO A 75 6.12 4.58 23.86
C PRO A 75 5.45 5.92 24.17
N GLU A 76 5.09 6.66 23.13
CA GLU A 76 4.55 8.02 23.21
C GLU A 76 3.01 8.07 23.13
N SER A 77 2.33 6.99 22.71
CA SER A 77 0.87 7.02 22.50
C SER A 77 0.19 5.64 22.54
N GLU A 78 -0.98 5.57 23.19
CA GLU A 78 -1.89 4.43 23.07
C GLU A 78 -2.64 4.37 21.73
N TYR A 79 -2.60 5.47 20.96
CA TYR A 79 -3.28 5.64 19.68
C TYR A 79 -2.29 6.24 18.67
N PRO A 80 -1.41 5.43 18.06
CA PRO A 80 -0.36 5.93 17.18
C PRO A 80 -0.89 6.43 15.82
N GLY A 81 -2.20 6.34 15.59
CA GLY A 81 -2.87 6.85 14.40
C GLY A 81 -2.80 5.89 13.21
N ASN A 82 -3.41 6.33 12.12
CA ASN A 82 -3.40 5.61 10.83
C ASN A 82 -2.23 6.11 9.98
N ALA A 83 -1.84 5.32 8.98
CA ALA A 83 -0.84 5.70 8.00
C ALA A 83 -1.45 5.74 6.60
N PHE A 84 -0.90 6.60 5.73
CA PHE A 84 -1.26 6.63 4.32
C PHE A 84 0.00 6.72 3.46
N LEU A 85 -0.07 6.17 2.27
CA LEU A 85 0.97 6.23 1.25
C LEU A 85 0.37 6.69 -0.08
N ILE A 86 1.09 7.56 -0.78
CA ILE A 86 0.82 7.93 -2.16
C ILE A 86 2.12 7.83 -2.97
N SER A 87 2.02 7.23 -4.15
CA SER A 87 3.12 7.15 -5.11
C SER A 87 2.61 7.42 -6.52
N LEU A 88 3.44 8.10 -7.30
CA LEU A 88 3.24 8.37 -8.72
C LEU A 88 4.56 8.15 -9.46
N GLN A 89 4.51 7.36 -10.52
CA GLN A 89 5.60 7.18 -11.46
C GLN A 89 5.11 7.51 -12.87
N VAL A 90 5.94 8.24 -13.61
CA VAL A 90 5.74 8.54 -15.03
C VAL A 90 6.95 8.03 -15.79
N LEU A 91 6.70 7.19 -16.79
CA LEU A 91 7.73 6.62 -17.65
C LEU A 91 7.49 7.08 -19.09
N TYR A 92 8.57 7.54 -19.74
CA TYR A 92 8.59 7.86 -21.16
C TYR A 92 9.58 6.95 -21.90
N ARG A 93 9.16 6.33 -23.00
CA ARG A 93 9.99 5.50 -23.88
C ARG A 93 10.36 6.27 -25.14
N PHE A 94 11.66 6.48 -25.36
CA PHE A 94 12.18 7.04 -26.60
C PHE A 94 12.30 5.94 -27.66
N LYS A 95 11.79 6.20 -28.86
CA LYS A 95 12.09 5.41 -30.06
C LYS A 95 13.12 6.20 -30.89
N LEU A 96 14.39 5.81 -30.81
CA LEU A 96 15.43 6.30 -31.70
C LEU A 96 15.48 5.39 -32.92
N THR A 97 15.03 5.91 -34.07
CA THR A 97 15.24 5.25 -35.35
C THR A 97 16.54 5.80 -35.93
N LEU A 98 17.60 4.99 -35.96
CA LEU A 98 18.83 5.33 -36.68
C LEU A 98 18.61 4.99 -38.16
N SER A 99 18.63 6.01 -39.01
CA SER A 99 18.56 5.92 -40.47
C SER A 99 19.93 5.78 -41.10
#